data_AF-A0A646IIL7-F1
#
_entry.id   AF-A0A646IIL7-F1
#
_cell.length_a   1.000
_cell.length_b   1.000
_cell.length_c   1.000
_cell.angle_alpha   90.00
_cell.angle_beta   90.00
_cell.angle_gamma   90.00
#
_symmetry.space_group_name_H-M   'P 1'
#
loop_
_entity.id
_entity.type
_entity.pdbx_description
1 polymer ?
#
loop_
_entity_poly.entity_id
_entity_poly.type
_entity_poly.pdbx_seq_one_letter_code
_entity_poly.pdbx_strand_id
1 'polypeptide(L)'
;YLPRAQTRSFIQRELDRIAAQGESADSENPELPQTLEAYDAICADVRLRGVSRIHGGVLPGINAMSLPVFDANGQLCLVLIALGAQSTFDTTWSSPLERRLRLAAQQLSADLGYVAPNAPQC
;
A
#
# COMPACT_ATOMS: atom_id res chain seq x y z
N TYR A 1 4.16 -0.70 -8.04
CA TYR A 1 4.85 -1.88 -8.60
C TYR A 1 4.44 -2.17 -10.03
N LEU A 2 3.14 -2.11 -10.35
CA LEU A 2 2.67 -2.27 -11.73
C LEU A 2 3.19 -1.17 -12.68
N PRO A 3 3.42 -1.48 -13.97
CA PRO A 3 3.84 -0.51 -14.97
C PRO A 3 2.83 0.62 -15.15
N ARG A 4 3.34 1.84 -15.34
CA ARG A 4 2.52 3.05 -15.50
C ARG A 4 1.53 2.95 -16.66
N ALA A 5 1.92 2.29 -17.76
CA ALA A 5 1.06 2.09 -18.92
C ALA A 5 -0.21 1.29 -18.58
N GLN A 6 -0.16 0.38 -17.60
CA GLN A 6 -1.30 -0.43 -17.18
C GLN A 6 -2.21 0.31 -16.18
N THR A 7 -1.64 1.16 -15.33
CA THR A 7 -2.40 1.82 -14.26
C THR A 7 -2.94 3.20 -14.63
N ARG A 8 -2.40 3.86 -15.68
CA ARG A 8 -2.71 5.26 -16.02
C ARG A 8 -4.20 5.56 -16.15
N SER A 9 -4.97 4.70 -16.81
CA SER A 9 -6.41 4.92 -17.01
C SER A 9 -7.21 4.80 -15.71
N PHE A 10 -6.79 3.93 -14.78
CA PHE A 10 -7.39 3.80 -13.46
C PHE A 10 -7.10 5.03 -12.60
N ILE A 11 -5.84 5.48 -12.59
CA ILE A 11 -5.42 6.67 -11.84
C ILE A 11 -6.14 7.91 -12.36
N GLN A 12 -6.20 8.11 -13.67
CA GLN A 12 -6.84 9.29 -14.25
C GLN A 12 -8.33 9.33 -13.94
N ARG A 13 -9.04 8.20 -14.09
CA ARG A 13 -10.47 8.12 -13.73
C ARG A 13 -10.73 8.49 -12.27
N GLU A 14 -9.85 8.08 -11.36
CA GLU A 14 -10.01 8.38 -9.95
C GLU A 14 -9.73 9.86 -9.63
N LEU A 15 -8.69 10.44 -10.23
CA LEU A 15 -8.40 11.87 -10.11
C LEU A 15 -9.53 12.74 -10.70
N ASP A 16 -10.06 12.35 -11.85
CA ASP A 16 -11.19 13.04 -12.49
C ASP A 16 -12.46 12.92 -11.62
N ARG A 17 -12.70 11.75 -11.01
CA ARG A 17 -13.81 11.52 -10.07
C ARG A 17 -13.70 12.45 -8.86
N ILE A 18 -12.51 12.53 -8.25
CA ILE A 18 -12.26 13.37 -7.09
C ILE A 18 -12.43 14.85 -7.46
N ALA A 19 -11.89 15.29 -8.61
CA ALA A 19 -12.04 16.66 -9.09
C ALA A 19 -13.52 17.03 -9.38
N ALA A 20 -14.31 16.08 -9.89
CA ALA A 20 -15.72 16.28 -10.19
C ALA A 20 -16.63 16.31 -8.95
N GLN A 21 -16.22 15.72 -7.83
CA GLN A 21 -17.02 15.68 -6.60
C GLN A 21 -17.07 17.02 -5.86
N GLY A 22 -16.14 17.96 -6.14
CA GLY A 22 -16.08 19.27 -5.47
C GLY A 22 -15.96 19.18 -3.95
N GLU A 23 -15.90 20.32 -3.26
CA GLU A 23 -15.75 20.44 -1.79
C GLU A 23 -16.99 19.97 -0.97
N SER A 24 -17.70 18.95 -1.42
CA SER A 24 -18.93 18.46 -0.76
C SER A 24 -18.60 17.44 0.33
N ALA A 25 -18.51 17.93 1.57
CA ALA A 25 -18.71 17.30 2.88
C ALA A 25 -17.88 16.07 3.31
N ASP A 26 -17.15 15.38 2.43
CA ASP A 26 -16.09 14.40 2.77
C ASP A 26 -14.67 14.94 2.46
N SER A 27 -14.57 16.26 2.28
CA SER A 27 -13.46 17.03 1.70
C SER A 27 -12.17 17.11 2.53
N GLU A 28 -12.03 16.32 3.59
CA GLU A 28 -10.81 16.27 4.39
C GLU A 28 -10.40 14.82 4.65
N ASN A 29 -10.27 14.02 3.60
CA ASN A 29 -9.46 12.82 3.68
C ASN A 29 -8.03 13.12 3.19
N PRO A 30 -7.13 13.60 4.07
CA PRO A 30 -5.76 13.97 3.69
C PRO A 30 -4.95 12.81 3.11
N GLU A 31 -5.45 11.57 3.18
CA GLU A 31 -4.80 10.39 2.65
C GLU A 31 -5.10 10.14 1.15
N LEU A 32 -6.03 10.87 0.52
CA LEU A 32 -6.35 10.73 -0.90
C LEU A 32 -5.56 11.73 -1.77
N PRO A 33 -4.74 11.27 -2.73
CA PRO A 33 -3.99 12.16 -3.60
C PRO A 33 -4.93 12.91 -4.58
N GLN A 34 -4.81 14.23 -4.60
CA GLN A 34 -5.58 15.12 -5.47
C GLN A 34 -4.89 15.36 -6.82
N THR A 35 -3.59 15.10 -6.89
CA THR A 35 -2.78 15.30 -8.08
C THR A 35 -2.00 14.04 -8.41
N LEU A 36 -1.54 13.98 -9.65
CA LEU A 36 -0.71 12.88 -10.08
C LEU A 36 0.64 12.84 -9.37
N GLU A 37 1.21 14.02 -9.10
CA GLU A 37 2.44 14.16 -8.34
C GLU A 37 2.28 13.61 -6.91
N ALA A 38 1.17 13.94 -6.23
CA ALA A 38 0.86 13.40 -4.90
C ALA A 38 0.71 11.88 -4.93
N TYR A 39 0.02 11.33 -5.94
CA TYR A 39 -0.09 9.88 -6.12
C TYR A 39 1.27 9.21 -6.32
N ASP A 40 2.13 9.78 -7.16
CA ASP A 40 3.45 9.23 -7.44
C ASP A 40 4.36 9.30 -6.19
N ALA A 41 4.23 10.35 -5.38
CA ALA A 41 4.92 10.48 -4.09
C ALA A 41 4.51 9.40 -3.08
N ILE A 42 3.21 9.13 -2.93
CA ILE A 42 2.69 8.02 -2.10
C ILE A 42 3.28 6.70 -2.60
N CYS A 43 3.23 6.46 -3.91
CA CYS A 43 3.76 5.23 -4.48
C CYS A 43 5.28 5.10 -4.27
N ALA A 44 6.02 6.20 -4.27
CA ALA A 44 7.46 6.21 -3.99
C ALA A 44 7.74 5.84 -2.52
N ASP A 45 7.00 6.41 -1.57
CA ASP A 45 7.13 6.09 -0.14
C ASP A 45 6.81 4.61 0.14
N VAL A 46 5.76 4.06 -0.49
CA VAL A 46 5.41 2.63 -0.39
C VAL A 46 6.53 1.73 -0.93
N ARG A 47 7.17 2.10 -2.04
CA ARG A 47 8.31 1.34 -2.58
C ARG A 47 9.54 1.43 -1.68
N LEU A 48 9.79 2.59 -1.10
CA LEU A 48 10.90 2.81 -0.17
C LEU A 48 10.75 1.97 1.10
N ARG A 49 9.55 1.92 1.68
CA ARG A 49 9.28 1.21 2.94
C ARG A 49 8.93 -0.27 2.76
N GLY A 50 8.43 -0.64 1.58
CA GLY A 50 7.86 -1.95 1.31
C GLY A 50 6.56 -2.22 2.08
N VAL A 51 5.84 -1.17 2.49
CA VAL A 51 4.58 -1.26 3.24
C VAL A 51 3.74 -0.01 2.98
N SER A 52 2.43 -0.18 2.90
CA SER A 52 1.44 0.90 2.82
C SER A 52 0.53 0.86 4.04
N ARG A 53 -0.01 2.02 4.43
CA ARG A 53 -0.99 2.14 5.52
C ARG A 53 -2.02 3.23 5.24
N ILE A 54 -3.19 3.08 5.86
CA ILE A 54 -4.31 4.02 5.80
C ILE A 54 -4.84 4.17 7.23
N HIS A 55 -5.12 5.40 7.65
CA HIS A 55 -5.64 5.75 8.98
C HIS A 55 -7.05 6.34 8.86
N GLY A 56 -8.07 5.48 8.81
CA GLY A 56 -9.46 5.93 8.73
C GLY A 56 -9.85 6.60 7.41
N GLY A 57 -8.93 6.68 6.43
CA GLY A 57 -9.19 7.39 5.18
C GLY A 57 -10.29 6.74 4.33
N VAL A 58 -10.28 5.43 4.12
CA VAL A 58 -11.29 4.80 3.24
C VAL A 58 -12.56 4.41 4.00
N LEU A 59 -12.40 3.96 5.24
CA LEU A 59 -13.48 3.55 6.12
C LEU A 59 -13.26 4.23 7.47
N PRO A 60 -14.13 5.18 7.88
CA PRO A 60 -13.98 5.87 9.16
C PRO A 60 -13.84 4.88 10.33
N GLY A 61 -12.82 5.09 11.16
CA GLY A 61 -12.53 4.24 12.32
C GLY A 61 -11.83 2.91 12.01
N ILE A 62 -11.47 2.65 10.75
CA ILE A 62 -10.71 1.46 10.34
C ILE A 62 -9.31 1.86 9.85
N ASN A 63 -8.30 1.24 10.45
CA ASN A 63 -6.94 1.29 9.94
C ASN A 63 -6.69 0.08 9.04
N ALA A 64 -5.81 0.25 8.05
CA ALA A 64 -5.33 -0.84 7.21
C ALA A 64 -3.81 -0.75 7.02
N MET A 65 -3.17 -1.90 6.88
CA MET A 65 -1.75 -2.04 6.54
C MET A 65 -1.59 -3.13 5.50
N SER A 66 -0.82 -2.85 4.45
CA SER A 66 -0.62 -3.79 3.35
C SER A 66 0.83 -3.88 2.89
N LEU A 67 1.24 -5.09 2.53
CA LEU A 67 2.60 -5.42 2.13
C LEU A 67 2.60 -6.18 0.80
N PRO A 68 3.55 -5.85 -0.10
CA PRO A 68 3.67 -6.52 -1.38
C PRO A 68 4.23 -7.94 -1.21
N VAL A 69 3.77 -8.86 -2.06
CA VAL A 69 4.34 -10.20 -2.22
C VAL A 69 4.82 -10.35 -3.66
N PHE A 70 6.02 -10.89 -3.82
CA PHE A 70 6.70 -10.99 -5.10
C PHE A 70 6.83 -12.45 -5.55
N ASP A 71 6.83 -12.65 -6.87
CA ASP A 71 7.12 -13.93 -7.50
C ASP A 71 8.64 -14.14 -7.70
N ALA A 72 9.02 -15.30 -8.24
CA ALA A 72 10.41 -15.63 -8.56
C ALA A 72 11.11 -14.64 -9.51
N ASN A 73 10.36 -13.86 -10.30
CA ASN A 73 10.91 -12.83 -11.20
C ASN A 73 11.00 -11.45 -10.53
N GLY A 74 10.71 -11.35 -9.22
CA GLY A 74 10.64 -10.09 -8.48
C GLY A 74 9.46 -9.21 -8.89
N GLN A 75 8.45 -9.75 -9.56
CA GLN A 75 7.25 -9.02 -9.93
C GLN A 75 6.20 -9.11 -8.83
N LEU A 76 5.44 -8.03 -8.63
CA LEU A 76 4.34 -8.03 -7.67
C LEU A 76 3.25 -9.00 -8.18
N CYS A 77 2.96 -10.04 -7.41
CA CYS A 77 1.94 -11.04 -7.76
C CYS A 77 0.66 -10.89 -6.91
N LEU A 78 0.79 -10.47 -5.65
CA LEU A 78 -0.33 -10.17 -4.76
C LEU A 78 0.07 -9.16 -3.67
N VAL A 79 -0.92 -8.72 -2.88
CA VAL A 79 -0.71 -7.87 -1.70
C VAL A 79 -1.39 -8.52 -0.50
N LEU A 80 -0.64 -8.69 0.59
CA LEU A 80 -1.19 -9.09 1.88
C LEU A 80 -1.71 -7.85 2.61
N ILE A 81 -2.97 -7.86 3.03
CA ILE A 81 -3.60 -6.75 3.75
C ILE A 81 -4.19 -7.24 5.07
N ALA A 82 -4.02 -6.42 6.11
CA ALA A 82 -4.75 -6.57 7.37
C ALA A 82 -5.43 -5.24 7.71
N LEU A 83 -6.62 -5.33 8.31
CA LEU A 83 -7.45 -4.20 8.68
C LEU A 83 -8.12 -4.44 10.03
N GLY A 84 -8.36 -3.37 10.78
CA GLY A 84 -8.97 -3.44 12.09
C GLY A 84 -9.36 -2.09 12.66
N ALA A 85 -10.05 -2.11 13.80
CA ALA A 85 -10.49 -0.90 14.48
C ALA A 85 -9.30 -0.01 14.86
N GLN A 86 -9.38 1.28 14.58
CA GLN A 86 -8.31 2.24 14.82
C GLN A 86 -7.85 2.30 16.29
N SER A 87 -8.74 1.96 17.24
CA SER A 87 -8.43 1.92 18.67
C SER A 87 -7.48 0.80 19.08
N THR A 88 -7.37 -0.27 18.30
CA THR A 88 -6.56 -1.46 18.63
C THR A 88 -5.57 -1.86 17.55
N PHE A 89 -5.73 -1.33 16.33
CA PHE A 89 -4.94 -1.69 15.16
C PHE A 89 -3.77 -0.71 14.95
N ASP A 90 -2.65 -1.01 15.61
CA ASP A 90 -1.41 -0.21 15.59
C ASP A 90 -0.65 -0.34 14.26
N THR A 91 -0.82 0.67 13.40
CA THR A 91 -0.14 0.81 12.10
C THR A 91 1.10 1.70 12.15
N THR A 92 1.68 1.91 13.35
CA THR A 92 2.98 2.58 13.47
C THR A 92 4.07 1.77 12.79
N TRP A 93 5.12 2.48 12.36
CA TRP A 93 6.27 1.82 11.75
C TRP A 93 6.95 0.91 12.77
N SER A 94 7.35 -0.28 12.35
CA SER A 94 8.00 -1.28 13.21
C SER A 94 7.14 -1.79 14.36
N SER A 95 5.82 -1.60 14.31
CA SER A 95 4.90 -2.16 15.29
C SER A 95 4.96 -3.71 15.29
N PRO A 96 4.54 -4.38 16.38
CA PRO A 96 4.44 -5.84 16.39
C PRO A 96 3.59 -6.40 15.24
N LEU A 97 2.55 -5.66 14.83
CA LEU A 97 1.71 -5.99 13.69
C LEU A 97 2.50 -5.90 12.37
N GLU A 98 3.17 -4.78 12.13
CA GLU A 98 3.95 -4.55 10.91
C GLU A 98 5.00 -5.63 10.71
N ARG A 99 5.75 -5.99 11.77
CA ARG A 99 6.77 -7.05 11.71
C ARG A 99 6.17 -8.41 11.39
N ARG A 100 5.03 -8.75 11.99
CA ARG A 100 4.35 -10.04 11.72
C ARG A 100 3.86 -10.11 10.28
N LEU A 101 3.25 -9.04 9.78
CA LEU A 101 2.82 -8.98 8.38
C LEU A 101 4.01 -9.03 7.42
N ARG A 102 5.12 -8.37 7.76
CA ARG A 102 6.35 -8.39 6.96
C ARG A 102 6.93 -9.79 6.85
N LEU A 103 7.04 -10.50 7.98
CA LEU A 103 7.47 -11.90 7.98
C LEU A 103 6.54 -12.79 7.15
N ALA A 104 5.22 -12.62 7.28
CA ALA A 104 4.26 -13.38 6.50
C ALA A 104 4.36 -13.10 5.00
N ALA A 105 4.48 -11.83 4.59
CA ALA A 105 4.65 -11.45 3.19
C ALA A 105 5.99 -11.93 2.60
N GLN A 106 7.06 -11.90 3.40
CA GLN A 106 8.36 -12.44 3.02
C GLN A 106 8.32 -13.96 2.85
N GLN A 107 7.68 -14.67 3.77
CA GLN A 107 7.49 -16.12 3.66
C GLN A 107 6.69 -16.48 2.42
N LEU A 108 5.56 -15.80 2.17
CA LEU A 108 4.75 -16.01 0.98
C LEU A 108 5.55 -15.74 -0.31
N SER A 109 6.39 -14.71 -0.31
CA SER A 109 7.24 -14.42 -1.47
C SER A 109 8.27 -15.53 -1.68
N ALA A 110 8.90 -16.02 -0.60
CA ALA A 110 9.86 -17.13 -0.65
C ALA A 110 9.21 -18.43 -1.15
N ASP A 111 7.99 -18.74 -0.69
CA ASP A 111 7.21 -19.89 -1.15
C ASP A 111 6.88 -19.80 -2.65
N LEU A 112 6.80 -18.58 -3.20
CA LEU A 112 6.62 -18.29 -4.62
C LEU A 112 7.95 -18.18 -5.40
N GLY A 113 9.07 -18.47 -4.76
CA GLY A 113 10.40 -18.51 -5.36
C GLY A 113 11.14 -17.17 -5.40
N TYR A 114 10.64 -16.12 -4.75
CA TYR A 114 11.33 -14.84 -4.66
C TYR A 114 12.56 -14.94 -3.77
N VAL A 115 13.72 -14.51 -4.28
CA VAL A 115 14.96 -14.36 -3.52
C VAL A 115 15.26 -12.88 -3.38
N ALA A 116 15.22 -12.37 -2.15
CA ALA A 116 15.51 -10.96 -1.91
C ALA A 116 16.96 -10.65 -2.31
N PRO A 117 17.21 -9.52 -3.00
CA PRO A 117 18.53 -9.20 -3.56
C PRO A 117 19.68 -9.07 -2.53
N ASN A 118 19.37 -9.04 -1.21
CA ASN A 118 20.33 -8.98 -0.12
C ASN A 118 20.11 -10.05 0.96
N ALA A 119 19.43 -11.16 0.67
CA ALA A 119 19.43 -12.29 1.61
C ALA A 119 20.85 -12.87 1.67
N PRO A 120 21.47 -13.03 2.87
CA PRO A 120 22.73 -13.74 2.97
C PRO A 120 22.54 -15.13 2.37
N GLN A 121 23.37 -15.45 1.37
CA GLN A 121 23.42 -16.78 0.79
C GLN A 121 24.16 -17.67 1.78
N CYS A 122 23.41 -18.61 2.37
CA CYS A 122 23.83 -19.77 3.17
C CYS A 122 24.78 -19.50 4.35
#